data_AF-A0A960HHZ2-F1
#
_entry.id   AF-A0A960HHZ2-F1
#
_cell.length_a   1.000
_cell.length_b   1.000
_cell.length_c   1.000
_cell.angle_alpha   90.00
_cell.angle_beta   90.00
_cell.angle_gamma   90.00
#
_symmetry.space_group_name_H-M   'P 1'
#
loop_
_entity.id
_entity.type
_entity.pdbx_description
1 polymer ?
#
loop_
_entity_poly.entity_id
_entity_poly.type
_entity_poly.pdbx_seq_one_letter_code
_entity_poly.pdbx_strand_id
1 'polypeptide(L)'
;MKPGPLSWEPHEPSGVGADTTEAAAMAQRFREFADQVVARLPLYHRLCEGAADDLEVAARLLVAAPDQQIPNLLLAAVHDVLLAGERDRLADWYPTVLGAHPDGGAHARAVGTGDDDPWPRFRNLALHHPGVEQRLASGITQTNEVGRSAVIFPAVFSAARHARSAPSGGARPVGIVEIGASAGLNVDPARYGYRYRIPGDPLRPEEVVTAVGPRSKLMIDCELRGDRVPPLPEGALVVESAVGIDRRPVVVSRAVDARWLVACQWPEELERTAQLRAAIALATEEPPIVEQGDAVADLGRHVAAVAAHALPVVVSTWTMAYLTIERQQELLGELDRIGTHRDVALVFAEQPERIPGIPVPPRPDGAPDGRATALVRMEWRDGERTEVRLGDCHPHGRWLEWVDTGRPLDEG
;
A
#
# COMPACT_ATOMS: atom_id res chain seq x y z
N MET A 1 60.44 -22.30 10.31
CA MET A 1 60.34 -22.66 8.88
C MET A 1 59.56 -21.53 8.22
N LYS A 2 60.18 -20.75 7.33
CA LYS A 2 59.54 -19.57 6.70
C LYS A 2 58.41 -20.02 5.76
N PRO A 3 57.23 -19.37 5.74
CA PRO A 3 56.22 -19.63 4.72
C PRO A 3 56.68 -19.08 3.37
N GLY A 4 56.54 -19.88 2.31
CA GLY A 4 56.84 -19.50 0.93
C GLY A 4 55.82 -18.53 0.33
N PRO A 5 56.10 -17.93 -0.84
CA PRO A 5 55.29 -16.84 -1.38
C PRO A 5 53.98 -17.37 -1.97
N LEU A 6 52.89 -16.64 -1.70
CA LEU A 6 51.59 -16.79 -2.35
C LEU A 6 51.74 -16.41 -3.83
N SER A 7 51.54 -17.38 -4.73
CA SER A 7 51.34 -17.12 -6.15
C SER A 7 49.97 -16.50 -6.34
N TRP A 8 49.93 -15.25 -6.81
CA TRP A 8 48.74 -14.61 -7.34
C TRP A 8 48.51 -15.18 -8.75
N GLU A 9 47.38 -15.87 -8.95
CA GLU A 9 46.85 -16.12 -10.29
C GLU A 9 45.82 -15.03 -10.64
N PRO A 10 45.80 -14.51 -11.87
CA PRO A 10 44.79 -13.54 -12.28
C PRO A 10 43.43 -14.22 -12.39
N HIS A 11 42.43 -13.66 -11.74
CA HIS A 11 41.02 -13.97 -12.01
C HIS A 11 40.71 -13.62 -13.48
N GLU A 12 40.36 -14.61 -14.30
CA GLU A 12 39.72 -14.39 -15.59
C GLU A 12 38.28 -13.84 -15.38
N PRO A 13 37.79 -12.96 -16.28
CA PRO A 13 36.51 -12.30 -16.11
C PRO A 13 35.36 -13.26 -16.45
N SER A 14 34.61 -13.69 -15.44
CA SER A 14 33.38 -14.49 -15.56
C SER A 14 32.15 -13.68 -16.02
N GLY A 15 32.33 -12.58 -16.74
CA GLY A 15 31.33 -11.51 -16.87
C GLY A 15 30.19 -11.71 -17.89
N VAL A 16 30.38 -12.49 -18.96
CA VAL A 16 29.39 -12.49 -20.07
C VAL A 16 28.25 -13.50 -19.85
N GLY A 17 28.53 -14.64 -19.21
CA GLY A 17 27.53 -15.68 -18.96
C GLY A 17 26.63 -15.42 -17.74
N ALA A 18 27.17 -14.73 -16.74
CA ALA A 18 26.42 -14.35 -15.54
C ALA A 18 25.39 -13.26 -15.86
N ASP A 19 25.80 -12.21 -16.58
CA ASP A 19 24.95 -11.07 -16.96
C ASP A 19 23.77 -11.51 -17.85
N THR A 20 24.03 -12.44 -18.79
CA THR A 20 22.96 -13.03 -19.62
C THR A 20 21.97 -13.86 -18.80
N THR A 21 22.46 -14.57 -17.77
CA THR A 21 21.61 -15.41 -16.89
C THR A 21 20.73 -14.54 -15.99
N GLU A 22 21.30 -13.47 -15.43
CA GLU A 22 20.58 -12.51 -14.60
C GLU A 22 19.52 -11.74 -15.40
N ALA A 23 19.86 -11.31 -16.63
CA ALA A 23 18.89 -10.71 -17.55
C ALA A 23 17.75 -11.67 -17.91
N ALA A 24 18.04 -12.96 -18.15
CA ALA A 24 17.01 -13.96 -18.41
C ALA A 24 16.09 -14.18 -17.20
N ALA A 25 16.61 -14.09 -15.98
CA ALA A 25 15.80 -14.13 -14.77
C ALA A 25 14.89 -12.89 -14.65
N MET A 26 15.37 -11.70 -15.01
CA MET A 26 14.51 -10.51 -15.08
C MET A 26 13.42 -10.64 -16.14
N ALA A 27 13.74 -11.19 -17.31
CA ALA A 27 12.77 -11.45 -18.37
C ALA A 27 11.68 -12.44 -17.90
N GLN A 28 12.04 -13.47 -17.14
CA GLN A 28 11.07 -14.39 -16.52
C GLN A 28 10.13 -13.65 -15.53
N ARG A 29 10.67 -12.72 -14.73
CA ARG A 29 9.84 -11.90 -13.82
C ARG A 29 8.84 -11.03 -14.58
N PHE A 30 9.23 -10.45 -15.72
CA PHE A 30 8.29 -9.71 -16.58
C PHE A 30 7.16 -10.60 -17.10
N ARG A 31 7.46 -11.84 -17.52
CA ARG A 31 6.42 -12.82 -17.95
C ARG A 31 5.44 -13.12 -16.82
N GLU A 32 5.96 -13.47 -15.65
CA GLU A 32 5.12 -13.75 -14.47
C GLU A 32 4.26 -12.55 -14.07
N PHE A 33 4.83 -11.34 -14.12
CA PHE A 33 4.10 -10.12 -13.80
C PHE A 33 3.01 -9.81 -14.82
N ALA A 34 3.26 -10.02 -16.12
CA ALA A 34 2.26 -9.91 -17.18
C ALA A 34 1.06 -10.82 -16.89
N ASP A 35 1.32 -12.11 -16.66
CA ASP A 35 0.29 -13.14 -16.50
C ASP A 35 -0.49 -13.01 -15.18
N GLN A 36 0.20 -12.64 -14.09
CA GLN A 36 -0.37 -12.75 -12.74
C GLN A 36 -0.83 -11.43 -12.14
N VAL A 37 -0.23 -10.30 -12.54
CA VAL A 37 -0.43 -9.01 -11.88
C VAL A 37 -1.17 -8.03 -12.79
N VAL A 38 -0.75 -7.92 -14.06
CA VAL A 38 -1.26 -6.92 -14.99
C VAL A 38 -2.04 -7.51 -16.17
N ALA A 39 -2.45 -8.77 -16.10
CA ALA A 39 -3.20 -9.47 -17.16
C ALA A 39 -4.45 -8.72 -17.65
N ARG A 40 -5.10 -7.97 -16.74
CA ARG A 40 -6.29 -7.16 -17.04
C ARG A 40 -6.00 -5.73 -17.54
N LEU A 41 -4.73 -5.37 -17.69
CA LEU A 41 -4.25 -4.03 -18.00
C LEU A 41 -3.54 -4.06 -19.37
N PRO A 42 -4.27 -3.85 -20.47
CA PRO A 42 -3.75 -3.98 -21.84
C PRO A 42 -2.40 -3.30 -22.06
N LEU A 43 -2.20 -2.08 -21.53
CA LEU A 43 -0.93 -1.37 -21.71
C LEU A 43 0.20 -2.06 -20.96
N TYR A 44 0.08 -2.23 -19.65
CA TYR A 44 1.17 -2.80 -18.85
C TYR A 44 1.43 -4.27 -19.20
N HIS A 45 0.40 -5.02 -19.58
CA HIS A 45 0.56 -6.37 -20.12
C HIS A 45 1.46 -6.38 -21.36
N ARG A 46 1.11 -5.60 -22.39
CA ARG A 46 1.87 -5.52 -23.64
C ARG A 46 3.31 -5.08 -23.42
N LEU A 47 3.54 -4.13 -22.52
CA LEU A 47 4.88 -3.66 -22.17
C LEU A 47 5.70 -4.73 -21.45
N CYS A 48 5.08 -5.52 -20.56
CA CYS A 48 5.75 -6.64 -19.90
C CYS A 48 6.07 -7.78 -20.87
N GLU A 49 5.18 -8.10 -21.81
CA GLU A 49 5.46 -9.07 -22.88
C GLU A 49 6.66 -8.64 -23.73
N GLY A 50 6.72 -7.36 -24.12
CA GLY A 50 7.87 -6.84 -24.85
C GLY A 50 9.18 -6.93 -24.05
N ALA A 51 9.14 -6.57 -22.75
CA ALA A 51 10.32 -6.64 -21.89
C ALA A 51 10.77 -8.08 -21.59
N ALA A 52 9.83 -9.02 -21.57
CA ALA A 52 10.12 -10.44 -21.44
C ALA A 52 10.88 -11.02 -22.64
N ASP A 53 10.65 -10.49 -23.85
CA ASP A 53 11.29 -10.94 -25.08
C ASP A 53 12.55 -10.12 -25.43
N ASP A 54 12.92 -9.14 -24.60
CA ASP A 54 14.06 -8.24 -24.81
C ASP A 54 14.98 -8.23 -23.58
N LEU A 55 16.06 -9.01 -23.65
CA LEU A 55 17.04 -9.11 -22.56
C LEU A 55 17.74 -7.78 -22.24
N GLU A 56 17.87 -6.88 -23.20
CA GLU A 56 18.49 -5.57 -22.97
C GLU A 56 17.60 -4.71 -22.07
N VAL A 57 16.28 -4.74 -22.30
CA VAL A 57 15.30 -4.06 -21.45
C VAL A 57 15.15 -4.76 -20.10
N ALA A 58 15.08 -6.09 -20.09
CA ALA A 58 14.97 -6.85 -18.85
C ALA A 58 16.17 -6.58 -17.91
N ALA A 59 17.38 -6.54 -18.46
CA ALA A 59 18.61 -6.26 -17.71
C ALA A 59 18.62 -4.88 -17.04
N ARG A 60 17.79 -3.92 -17.49
CA ARG A 60 17.68 -2.60 -16.85
C ARG A 60 17.25 -2.70 -15.39
N LEU A 61 16.46 -3.73 -15.01
CA LEU A 61 16.09 -3.94 -13.61
C LEU A 61 17.30 -4.27 -12.73
N LEU A 62 18.41 -4.77 -13.27
CA LEU A 62 19.63 -5.07 -12.49
C LEU A 62 20.29 -3.80 -11.92
N VAL A 63 19.96 -2.62 -12.45
CA VAL A 63 20.36 -1.32 -11.88
C VAL A 63 19.71 -1.07 -10.51
N ALA A 64 18.54 -1.66 -10.26
CA ALA A 64 17.82 -1.49 -9.01
C ALA A 64 18.42 -2.32 -7.86
N ALA A 65 18.16 -1.88 -6.64
CA ALA A 65 18.46 -2.65 -5.44
C ALA A 65 17.80 -4.04 -5.54
N PRO A 66 18.42 -5.13 -5.04
CA PRO A 66 17.92 -6.50 -5.23
C PRO A 66 16.46 -6.74 -4.85
N ASP A 67 15.98 -6.07 -3.80
CA ASP A 67 14.59 -6.13 -3.32
C ASP A 67 13.60 -5.31 -4.18
N GLN A 68 14.12 -4.44 -5.06
CA GLN A 68 13.37 -3.59 -5.98
C GLN A 68 13.51 -4.03 -7.44
N GLN A 69 14.14 -5.19 -7.72
CA GLN A 69 14.21 -5.80 -9.05
C GLN A 69 12.86 -6.44 -9.43
N ILE A 70 11.86 -5.58 -9.56
CA ILE A 70 10.47 -5.90 -9.87
C ILE A 70 10.02 -5.13 -11.11
N PRO A 71 9.28 -5.76 -12.04
CA PRO A 71 8.79 -5.12 -13.28
C PRO A 71 8.13 -3.75 -13.10
N ASN A 72 7.37 -3.60 -12.01
CA ASN A 72 6.66 -2.36 -11.72
C ASN A 72 7.58 -1.14 -11.55
N LEU A 73 8.86 -1.33 -11.14
CA LEU A 73 9.80 -0.22 -11.00
C LEU A 73 10.17 0.39 -12.35
N LEU A 74 10.47 -0.44 -13.37
CA LEU A 74 10.78 0.05 -14.71
C LEU A 74 9.56 0.73 -15.35
N LEU A 75 8.38 0.11 -15.20
CA LEU A 75 7.12 0.67 -15.69
C LEU A 75 6.84 2.05 -15.06
N ALA A 76 7.02 2.17 -13.75
CA ALA A 76 6.88 3.43 -13.02
C ALA A 76 7.95 4.47 -13.41
N ALA A 77 9.19 4.04 -13.67
CA ALA A 77 10.26 4.93 -14.12
C ALA A 77 9.95 5.57 -15.48
N VAL A 78 9.44 4.79 -16.44
CA VAL A 78 8.99 5.33 -17.73
C VAL A 78 7.74 6.21 -17.55
N HIS A 79 6.81 5.80 -16.70
CA HIS A 79 5.63 6.62 -16.39
C HIS A 79 6.00 7.98 -15.76
N ASP A 80 6.99 8.02 -14.86
CA ASP A 80 7.44 9.26 -14.20
C ASP A 80 8.03 10.26 -15.21
N VAL A 81 8.78 9.80 -16.21
CA VAL A 81 9.35 10.70 -17.24
C VAL A 81 8.27 11.25 -18.16
N LEU A 82 7.25 10.44 -18.51
CA LEU A 82 6.08 10.93 -19.26
C LEU A 82 5.29 11.96 -18.44
N LEU A 83 5.03 11.68 -17.16
CA LEU A 83 4.37 12.62 -16.26
C LEU A 83 5.20 13.89 -16.01
N ALA A 84 6.53 13.84 -16.18
CA ALA A 84 7.42 14.98 -16.08
C ALA A 84 7.39 15.87 -17.34
N GLY A 85 6.68 15.45 -18.39
CA GLY A 85 6.50 16.22 -19.63
C GLY A 85 7.43 15.80 -20.77
N GLU A 86 8.01 14.60 -20.73
CA GLU A 86 8.76 14.05 -21.86
C GLU A 86 7.88 14.03 -23.13
N ARG A 87 8.42 14.52 -24.25
CA ARG A 87 7.65 14.75 -25.50
C ARG A 87 7.72 13.54 -26.42
N ASP A 88 7.41 12.36 -25.89
CA ASP A 88 7.31 11.14 -26.66
C ASP A 88 5.84 10.70 -26.83
N ARG A 89 5.53 10.13 -28.00
CA ARG A 89 4.18 9.66 -28.34
C ARG A 89 3.71 8.47 -27.51
N LEU A 90 4.59 7.82 -26.73
CA LEU A 90 4.17 6.83 -25.75
C LEU A 90 3.10 7.37 -24.79
N ALA A 91 3.12 8.68 -24.50
CA ALA A 91 2.08 9.35 -23.71
C ALA A 91 0.66 9.13 -24.26
N ASP A 92 0.50 8.90 -25.57
CA ASP A 92 -0.80 8.66 -26.22
C ASP A 92 -1.51 7.41 -25.64
N TRP A 93 -0.79 6.44 -25.05
CA TRP A 93 -1.38 5.26 -24.41
C TRP A 93 -1.58 5.40 -22.90
N TYR A 94 -1.04 6.45 -22.27
CA TYR A 94 -1.11 6.66 -20.81
C TYR A 94 -2.24 7.63 -20.45
N PRO A 95 -3.44 7.15 -20.07
CA PRO A 95 -4.56 8.04 -19.78
C PRO A 95 -4.31 8.93 -18.54
N THR A 96 -3.40 8.55 -17.65
CA THR A 96 -2.92 9.38 -16.52
C THR A 96 -2.10 10.61 -16.95
N VAL A 97 -1.51 10.57 -18.14
CA VAL A 97 -0.77 11.68 -18.74
C VAL A 97 -1.74 12.54 -19.57
N LEU A 98 -2.62 11.89 -20.35
CA LEU A 98 -3.63 12.58 -21.16
C LEU A 98 -4.71 13.27 -20.32
N GLY A 99 -5.10 12.70 -19.18
CA GLY A 99 -6.09 13.26 -18.26
C GLY A 99 -5.66 14.56 -17.55
N ALA A 100 -4.47 15.09 -17.86
CA ALA A 100 -4.08 16.46 -17.53
C ALA A 100 -4.49 17.49 -18.61
N HIS A 101 -5.06 17.06 -19.74
CA HIS A 101 -5.53 17.96 -20.79
C HIS A 101 -6.93 18.53 -20.47
N PRO A 102 -7.10 19.87 -20.46
CA PRO A 102 -8.33 20.53 -20.03
C PRO A 102 -9.59 20.20 -20.85
N ASP A 103 -9.46 19.64 -22.05
CA ASP A 103 -10.57 19.52 -23.01
C ASP A 103 -11.39 18.23 -22.89
N GLY A 104 -11.10 17.36 -21.92
CA GLY A 104 -11.94 16.18 -21.60
C GLY A 104 -12.12 15.15 -22.73
N GLY A 105 -11.46 15.32 -23.88
CA GLY A 105 -11.67 14.52 -25.10
C GLY A 105 -10.52 13.57 -25.47
N ALA A 106 -9.36 13.66 -24.81
CA ALA A 106 -8.22 12.80 -25.10
C ALA A 106 -8.42 11.41 -24.47
N HIS A 107 -8.92 10.47 -25.26
CA HIS A 107 -8.95 9.06 -24.88
C HIS A 107 -7.57 8.46 -25.14
N ALA A 108 -7.08 7.65 -24.20
CA ALA A 108 -5.87 6.88 -24.44
C ALA A 108 -6.05 6.00 -25.68
N ARG A 109 -5.01 5.96 -26.50
CA ARG A 109 -4.92 5.12 -27.67
C ARG A 109 -5.05 3.66 -27.26
N ALA A 110 -5.82 2.89 -28.03
CA ALA A 110 -5.93 1.46 -27.82
C ALA A 110 -4.58 0.77 -28.09
N VAL A 111 -4.27 -0.26 -27.30
CA VAL A 111 -3.10 -1.09 -27.50
C VAL A 111 -3.38 -2.06 -28.65
N GLY A 112 -2.48 -2.11 -29.64
CA GLY A 112 -2.61 -2.96 -30.80
C GLY A 112 -1.25 -3.36 -31.37
N THR A 113 -1.21 -3.60 -32.68
CA THR A 113 0.03 -3.93 -33.42
C THR A 113 0.38 -2.82 -34.41
N GLY A 114 1.59 -2.88 -34.98
CA GLY A 114 2.04 -1.87 -35.93
C GLY A 114 2.12 -0.49 -35.27
N ASP A 115 1.42 0.50 -35.82
CA ASP A 115 1.42 1.85 -35.25
C ASP A 115 0.77 1.91 -33.86
N ASP A 116 -0.18 1.02 -33.55
CA ASP A 116 -0.89 0.96 -32.25
C ASP A 116 -0.10 0.19 -31.18
N ASP A 117 1.10 -0.30 -31.49
CA ASP A 117 1.99 -0.97 -30.52
C ASP A 117 2.80 0.07 -29.71
N PRO A 118 2.61 0.17 -28.38
CA PRO A 118 3.38 1.10 -27.54
C PRO A 118 4.84 0.63 -27.34
N TRP A 119 5.14 -0.65 -27.60
CA TRP A 119 6.42 -1.26 -27.23
C TRP A 119 7.66 -0.57 -27.81
N PRO A 120 7.76 -0.24 -29.12
CA PRO A 120 8.97 0.38 -29.67
C PRO A 120 9.32 1.70 -28.97
N ARG A 121 8.31 2.48 -28.58
CA ARG A 121 8.46 3.76 -27.87
C ARG A 121 8.89 3.54 -26.43
N PHE A 122 8.24 2.60 -25.74
CA PHE A 122 8.62 2.21 -24.38
C PHE A 122 10.06 1.70 -24.32
N ARG A 123 10.43 0.77 -25.21
CA ARG A 123 11.79 0.24 -25.33
C ARG A 123 12.81 1.37 -25.47
N ASN A 124 12.52 2.34 -26.34
CA ASN A 124 13.42 3.48 -26.55
C ASN A 124 13.64 4.28 -25.26
N LEU A 125 12.58 4.66 -24.55
CA LEU A 125 12.69 5.40 -23.29
C LEU A 125 13.34 4.58 -22.18
N ALA A 126 12.98 3.30 -22.05
CA ALA A 126 13.52 2.41 -21.01
C ALA A 126 15.05 2.24 -21.10
N LEU A 127 15.59 2.18 -22.32
CA LEU A 127 17.01 2.01 -22.56
C LEU A 127 17.80 3.31 -22.51
N HIS A 128 17.24 4.41 -23.00
CA HIS A 128 18.05 5.60 -23.32
C HIS A 128 17.70 6.84 -22.49
N HIS A 129 16.54 6.90 -21.82
CA HIS A 129 16.15 8.11 -21.11
C HIS A 129 16.86 8.20 -19.74
N PRO A 130 17.66 9.26 -19.47
CA PRO A 130 18.46 9.36 -18.24
C PRO A 130 17.61 9.42 -16.97
N GLY A 131 16.40 9.98 -17.05
CA GLY A 131 15.45 9.97 -15.93
C GLY A 131 14.98 8.57 -15.54
N VAL A 132 14.94 7.61 -16.49
CA VAL A 132 14.60 6.21 -16.19
C VAL A 132 15.73 5.56 -15.41
N GLU A 133 16.98 5.70 -15.87
CA GLU A 133 18.17 5.21 -15.16
C GLU A 133 18.22 5.72 -13.71
N GLN A 134 18.00 7.03 -13.53
CA GLN A 134 18.00 7.63 -12.19
C GLN A 134 16.94 6.99 -11.27
N ARG A 135 15.74 6.73 -11.79
CA ARG A 135 14.66 6.09 -11.02
C ARG A 135 14.94 4.63 -10.73
N LEU A 136 15.56 3.89 -11.65
CA LEU A 136 15.97 2.51 -11.37
C LEU A 136 17.02 2.45 -10.25
N ALA A 137 18.02 3.34 -10.30
CA ALA A 137 19.14 3.33 -9.36
C ALA A 137 18.75 3.74 -7.93
N SER A 138 17.80 4.67 -7.76
CA SER A 138 17.44 5.22 -6.44
C SER A 138 16.00 4.97 -6.00
N GLY A 139 15.13 4.56 -6.93
CA GLY A 139 13.70 4.44 -6.70
C GLY A 139 13.35 3.22 -5.86
N ILE A 140 12.27 3.37 -5.10
CA ILE A 140 11.53 2.27 -4.49
C ILE A 140 10.10 2.41 -4.99
N THR A 141 9.48 1.30 -5.39
CA THR A 141 8.06 1.35 -5.72
C THR A 141 7.27 1.70 -4.46
N GLN A 142 6.54 2.80 -4.49
CA GLN A 142 5.81 3.34 -3.34
C GLN A 142 4.32 3.38 -3.68
N THR A 143 3.55 2.47 -3.09
CA THR A 143 2.09 2.42 -3.27
C THR A 143 1.41 2.92 -2.01
N ASN A 144 1.24 4.24 -1.88
CA ASN A 144 0.42 4.82 -0.81
C ASN A 144 -1.06 4.79 -1.22
N GLU A 145 -1.75 3.69 -0.88
CA GLU A 145 -3.13 3.45 -1.31
C GLU A 145 -4.15 4.10 -0.37
N VAL A 146 -4.69 5.25 -0.79
CA VAL A 146 -5.67 6.05 -0.01
C VAL A 146 -6.97 5.27 0.24
N GLY A 147 -7.36 4.38 -0.69
CA GLY A 147 -8.61 3.62 -0.56
C GLY A 147 -8.66 2.75 0.70
N ARG A 148 -7.50 2.34 1.24
CA ARG A 148 -7.42 1.54 2.47
C ARG A 148 -7.96 2.29 3.70
N SER A 149 -8.00 3.61 3.68
CA SER A 149 -8.65 4.39 4.72
C SER A 149 -10.12 3.99 4.92
N ALA A 150 -10.84 3.55 3.88
CA ALA A 150 -12.24 3.12 3.99
C ALA A 150 -12.43 1.82 4.79
N VAL A 151 -11.39 0.99 4.92
CA VAL A 151 -11.47 -0.25 5.71
C VAL A 151 -10.86 -0.08 7.09
N ILE A 152 -9.86 0.80 7.22
CA ILE A 152 -9.22 1.12 8.50
C ILE A 152 -10.12 1.99 9.38
N PHE A 153 -10.89 2.93 8.81
CA PHE A 153 -11.80 3.79 9.58
C PHE A 153 -12.73 3.01 10.54
N PRO A 154 -13.56 2.05 10.08
CA PRO A 154 -14.43 1.30 10.98
C PRO A 154 -13.65 0.41 11.97
N ALA A 155 -12.46 -0.08 11.58
CA ALA A 155 -11.64 -0.92 12.45
C ALA A 155 -11.00 -0.13 13.61
N VAL A 156 -10.46 1.06 13.33
CA VAL A 156 -9.95 1.97 14.37
C VAL A 156 -11.08 2.43 15.28
N PHE A 157 -12.26 2.75 14.72
CA PHE A 157 -13.42 3.08 15.53
C PHE A 157 -13.86 1.90 16.42
N SER A 158 -13.82 0.68 15.89
CA SER A 158 -14.09 -0.53 16.66
C SER A 158 -13.12 -0.67 17.85
N ALA A 159 -11.81 -0.44 17.66
CA ALA A 159 -10.84 -0.42 18.75
C ALA A 159 -11.12 0.68 19.78
N ALA A 160 -11.44 1.89 19.32
CA ALA A 160 -11.76 3.02 20.18
C ALA A 160 -12.99 2.77 21.06
N ARG A 161 -14.00 2.06 20.53
CA ARG A 161 -15.24 1.70 21.23
C ARG A 161 -15.06 0.57 22.25
N HIS A 162 -14.18 -0.38 21.99
CA HIS A 162 -13.92 -1.52 22.89
C HIS A 162 -12.87 -1.23 23.96
N ALA A 163 -12.22 -0.06 23.91
CA ALA A 163 -11.31 0.38 24.95
C ALA A 163 -12.00 0.45 26.33
N ARG A 164 -11.36 -0.07 27.39
CA ARG A 164 -11.94 -0.13 28.75
C ARG A 164 -12.36 1.23 29.31
N SER A 165 -11.65 2.29 28.93
CA SER A 165 -11.97 3.66 29.34
C SER A 165 -12.93 4.38 28.38
N ALA A 166 -13.51 3.68 27.42
CA ALA A 166 -14.55 4.25 26.56
C ALA A 166 -15.80 4.54 27.41
N PRO A 167 -16.43 5.72 27.27
CA PRO A 167 -17.68 6.01 27.96
C PRO A 167 -18.80 5.09 27.43
N SER A 168 -19.81 4.83 28.26
CA SER A 168 -20.98 4.04 27.85
C SER A 168 -21.62 4.65 26.59
N GLY A 169 -21.64 3.88 25.50
CA GLY A 169 -22.18 4.31 24.21
C GLY A 169 -21.28 5.26 23.39
N GLY A 170 -20.04 5.50 23.82
CA GLY A 170 -19.07 6.32 23.09
C GLY A 170 -17.77 5.59 22.76
N ALA A 171 -16.77 6.35 22.33
CA ALA A 171 -15.45 5.85 21.97
C ALA A 171 -14.39 6.67 22.72
N ARG A 172 -13.27 6.03 23.07
CA ARG A 172 -12.10 6.74 23.60
C ARG A 172 -11.41 7.50 22.45
N PRO A 173 -10.88 8.72 22.67
CA PRO A 173 -9.97 9.34 21.72
C PRO A 173 -8.80 8.41 21.36
N VAL A 174 -8.30 8.50 20.14
CA VAL A 174 -7.19 7.69 19.66
C VAL A 174 -5.99 8.55 19.28
N GLY A 175 -4.80 8.01 19.55
CA GLY A 175 -3.55 8.46 18.93
C GLY A 175 -3.08 7.41 17.93
N ILE A 176 -3.06 7.76 16.65
CA ILE A 176 -2.70 6.81 15.59
C ILE A 176 -1.18 6.80 15.37
N VAL A 177 -0.61 5.61 15.27
CA VAL A 177 0.78 5.37 14.85
C VAL A 177 0.75 4.44 13.63
N GLU A 178 0.83 4.98 12.41
CA GLU A 178 0.88 4.16 11.19
C GLU A 178 2.32 3.71 10.90
N ILE A 179 2.54 2.41 10.71
CA ILE A 179 3.84 1.88 10.28
C ILE A 179 3.89 1.66 8.77
N GLY A 180 5.00 2.07 8.13
CA GLY A 180 5.14 2.08 6.67
C GLY A 180 4.25 3.11 6.00
N ALA A 181 4.15 4.29 6.60
CA ALA A 181 3.16 5.30 6.23
C ALA A 181 3.41 5.94 4.85
N SER A 182 4.57 5.75 4.23
CA SER A 182 4.94 6.36 2.94
C SER A 182 4.79 7.90 2.96
N ALA A 183 3.78 8.45 2.29
CA ALA A 183 3.44 9.88 2.31
C ALA A 183 2.47 10.28 3.44
N GLY A 184 2.05 9.34 4.27
CA GLY A 184 1.14 9.55 5.39
C GLY A 184 -0.33 9.69 5.00
N LEU A 185 -0.71 9.27 3.77
CA LEU A 185 -2.06 9.51 3.26
C LEU A 185 -3.14 8.69 3.97
N ASN A 186 -2.80 7.69 4.79
CA ASN A 186 -3.75 6.90 5.58
C ASN A 186 -3.63 7.14 7.11
N VAL A 187 -2.70 8.00 7.55
CA VAL A 187 -2.36 8.23 8.97
C VAL A 187 -3.56 8.76 9.77
N ASP A 188 -4.39 9.59 9.15
CA ASP A 188 -5.57 10.18 9.78
C ASP A 188 -6.83 9.86 8.94
N PRO A 189 -7.46 8.68 9.15
CA PRO A 189 -8.68 8.32 8.43
C PRO A 189 -9.85 9.26 8.74
N ALA A 190 -9.82 10.03 9.84
CA ALA A 190 -10.87 11.02 10.11
C ALA A 190 -10.84 12.24 9.17
N ARG A 191 -9.84 12.35 8.28
CA ARG A 191 -9.75 13.40 7.23
C ARG A 191 -10.55 13.12 5.97
N TYR A 192 -11.03 11.89 5.79
CA TYR A 192 -11.78 11.51 4.60
C TYR A 192 -13.25 11.32 4.92
N GLY A 193 -14.08 11.46 3.90
CA GLY A 193 -15.46 11.01 3.92
C GLY A 193 -15.54 9.67 3.22
N TYR A 194 -16.49 8.85 3.62
CA TYR A 194 -16.64 7.49 3.11
C TYR A 194 -18.05 7.27 2.63
N ARG A 195 -18.18 6.63 1.47
CA ARG A 195 -19.45 6.19 0.92
C ARG A 195 -19.42 4.67 0.80
N TYR A 196 -20.19 4.02 1.64
CA TYR A 196 -20.34 2.58 1.69
C TYR A 196 -21.57 2.17 0.91
N ARG A 197 -21.38 1.49 -0.23
CA ARG A 197 -22.47 0.94 -1.06
C ARG A 197 -22.79 -0.47 -0.60
N ILE A 198 -24.02 -0.71 -0.21
CA ILE A 198 -24.55 -2.03 0.11
C ILE A 198 -25.29 -2.50 -1.15
N PRO A 199 -24.77 -3.51 -1.88
CA PRO A 199 -25.40 -4.00 -3.09
C PRO A 199 -26.86 -4.40 -2.82
N GLY A 200 -27.75 -3.95 -3.70
CA GLY A 200 -29.13 -4.40 -3.70
C GLY A 200 -29.27 -5.85 -4.16
N ASP A 201 -30.39 -6.46 -3.80
CA ASP A 201 -30.86 -7.72 -4.39
C ASP A 201 -32.16 -7.45 -5.19
N PRO A 202 -32.74 -8.43 -5.90
CA PRO A 202 -33.96 -8.19 -6.70
C PRO A 202 -35.16 -7.66 -5.89
N LEU A 203 -35.14 -7.73 -4.56
CA LEU A 203 -36.17 -7.28 -3.63
C LEU A 203 -35.76 -6.04 -2.81
N ARG A 204 -34.49 -5.60 -2.87
CA ARG A 204 -33.96 -4.47 -2.11
C ARG A 204 -33.09 -3.57 -2.99
N PRO A 205 -33.39 -2.27 -3.14
CA PRO A 205 -32.53 -1.37 -3.89
C PRO A 205 -31.15 -1.24 -3.24
N GLU A 206 -30.14 -0.83 -4.03
CA GLU A 206 -28.83 -0.46 -3.48
C GLU A 206 -29.01 0.61 -2.39
N GLU A 207 -28.39 0.36 -1.23
CA GLU A 207 -28.36 1.31 -0.12
C GLU A 207 -26.97 1.95 -0.05
N VAL A 208 -26.94 3.23 0.31
CA VAL A 208 -25.70 3.98 0.46
C VAL A 208 -25.65 4.57 1.87
N VAL A 209 -24.66 4.14 2.64
CA VAL A 209 -24.36 4.69 3.96
C VAL A 209 -23.13 5.59 3.85
N THR A 210 -23.21 6.80 4.37
CA THR A 210 -22.07 7.72 4.38
C THR A 210 -21.54 7.94 5.79
N ALA A 211 -20.22 7.95 5.93
CA ALA A 211 -19.55 8.41 7.14
C ALA A 211 -18.70 9.62 6.76
N VAL A 212 -19.11 10.82 7.18
CA VAL A 212 -18.43 12.08 6.81
C VAL A 212 -18.06 12.83 8.08
N GLY A 213 -16.78 13.16 8.22
CA GLY A 213 -16.28 14.04 9.26
C GLY A 213 -16.36 15.51 8.82
N PRO A 214 -16.30 16.47 9.76
CA PRO A 214 -16.39 17.90 9.45
C PRO A 214 -15.20 18.41 8.60
N ARG A 215 -14.10 17.65 8.53
CA ARG A 215 -12.88 17.99 7.77
C ARG A 215 -12.76 17.20 6.46
N SER A 216 -13.76 16.38 6.12
CA SER A 216 -13.72 15.48 4.96
C SER A 216 -13.80 16.26 3.65
N LYS A 217 -12.68 16.39 2.95
CA LYS A 217 -12.59 17.08 1.63
C LYS A 217 -12.54 16.11 0.44
N LEU A 218 -12.42 14.80 0.70
CA LEU A 218 -12.39 13.73 -0.30
C LEU A 218 -13.34 12.62 0.14
N MET A 219 -14.22 12.19 -0.77
CA MET A 219 -15.07 11.01 -0.59
C MET A 219 -14.38 9.77 -1.17
N ILE A 220 -14.26 8.72 -0.37
CA ILE A 220 -13.72 7.42 -0.75
C ILE A 220 -14.88 6.42 -0.82
N ASP A 221 -15.05 5.78 -1.96
CA ASP A 221 -16.09 4.77 -2.17
C ASP A 221 -15.62 3.38 -1.75
N CYS A 222 -16.49 2.61 -1.10
CA CYS A 222 -16.24 1.23 -0.69
C CYS A 222 -17.53 0.41 -0.81
N GLU A 223 -17.46 -0.78 -1.40
CA GLU A 223 -18.57 -1.72 -1.43
C GLU A 223 -18.59 -2.57 -0.15
N LEU A 224 -19.72 -2.58 0.56
CA LEU A 224 -19.93 -3.51 1.66
C LEU A 224 -20.45 -4.84 1.13
N ARG A 225 -19.85 -5.94 1.62
CA ARG A 225 -20.21 -7.31 1.27
C ARG A 225 -20.67 -8.07 2.50
N GLY A 226 -21.46 -9.10 2.25
CA GLY A 226 -22.08 -9.90 3.30
C GLY A 226 -23.23 -9.17 3.99
N ASP A 227 -23.74 -9.78 5.05
CA ASP A 227 -24.99 -9.34 5.70
C ASP A 227 -24.76 -8.34 6.84
N ARG A 228 -23.52 -7.92 7.07
CA ARG A 228 -23.15 -7.09 8.22
C ARG A 228 -22.60 -5.75 7.80
N VAL A 229 -23.05 -4.73 8.51
CA VAL A 229 -22.56 -3.37 8.38
C VAL A 229 -21.54 -3.12 9.49
N PRO A 230 -20.31 -2.65 9.17
CA PRO A 230 -19.34 -2.28 10.18
C PRO A 230 -19.85 -1.13 11.05
N PRO A 231 -19.24 -0.85 12.21
CA PRO A 231 -19.61 0.32 12.99
C PRO A 231 -19.14 1.59 12.26
N LEU A 232 -20.10 2.30 11.66
CA LEU A 232 -19.88 3.50 10.84
C LEU A 232 -20.34 4.76 11.60
N PRO A 233 -19.47 5.37 12.43
CA PRO A 233 -19.84 6.57 13.15
C PRO A 233 -19.95 7.78 12.22
N GLU A 234 -21.05 8.52 12.31
CA GLU A 234 -21.11 9.87 11.77
C GLU A 234 -20.29 10.79 12.69
N GLY A 235 -19.18 11.34 12.19
CA GLY A 235 -18.33 12.31 12.90
C GLY A 235 -17.61 11.82 14.19
N ALA A 236 -17.72 10.55 14.60
CA ALA A 236 -17.34 10.11 15.96
C ALA A 236 -15.93 9.51 16.13
N LEU A 237 -15.11 9.45 15.07
CA LEU A 237 -13.72 9.04 15.25
C LEU A 237 -12.86 10.25 15.67
N VAL A 238 -12.62 10.39 16.97
CA VAL A 238 -11.78 11.45 17.53
C VAL A 238 -10.31 11.04 17.47
N VAL A 239 -9.62 11.48 16.41
CA VAL A 239 -8.17 11.34 16.27
C VAL A 239 -7.49 12.56 16.90
N GLU A 240 -6.88 12.38 18.07
CA GLU A 240 -6.23 13.46 18.83
C GLU A 240 -4.81 13.74 18.33
N SER A 241 -4.09 12.69 17.98
CA SER A 241 -2.76 12.75 17.39
C SER A 241 -2.63 11.67 16.32
N ALA A 242 -1.86 11.94 15.28
CA ALA A 242 -1.60 10.96 14.24
C ALA A 242 -0.17 11.15 13.72
N VAL A 243 0.61 10.07 13.71
CA VAL A 243 1.99 10.04 13.22
C VAL A 243 2.22 8.80 12.37
N GLY A 244 2.89 8.97 11.24
CA GLY A 244 3.40 7.88 10.41
C GLY A 244 4.88 7.61 10.70
N ILE A 245 5.30 6.36 10.59
CA ILE A 245 6.70 5.93 10.62
C ILE A 245 7.01 5.33 9.25
N ASP A 246 8.02 5.84 8.56
CA ASP A 246 8.48 5.24 7.31
C ASP A 246 10.00 5.30 7.19
N ARG A 247 10.62 4.31 6.53
CA ARG A 247 12.08 4.30 6.34
C ARG A 247 12.54 5.38 5.35
N ARG A 248 11.69 5.74 4.38
CA ARG A 248 11.91 6.77 3.37
C ARG A 248 10.61 7.56 3.15
N PRO A 249 10.21 8.42 4.11
CA PRO A 249 8.98 9.20 4.01
C PRO A 249 8.92 9.98 2.70
N VAL A 250 7.75 9.96 2.07
CA VAL A 250 7.52 10.67 0.80
C VAL A 250 6.99 12.07 1.09
N VAL A 251 7.68 13.10 0.58
CA VAL A 251 7.33 14.50 0.85
C VAL A 251 6.45 15.04 -0.28
N VAL A 252 5.13 14.92 -0.14
CA VAL A 252 4.15 15.27 -1.20
C VAL A 252 4.16 16.74 -1.64
N SER A 253 4.66 17.65 -0.80
CA SER A 253 4.84 19.06 -1.18
C SER A 253 5.94 19.26 -2.24
N ARG A 254 6.81 18.26 -2.47
CA ARG A 254 7.77 18.24 -3.56
C ARG A 254 7.14 17.58 -4.79
N ALA A 255 7.00 18.36 -5.87
CA ALA A 255 6.36 17.90 -7.10
C ALA A 255 6.97 16.61 -7.69
N VAL A 256 8.29 16.39 -7.52
CA VAL A 256 8.99 15.18 -7.97
C VAL A 256 8.61 13.92 -7.18
N ASP A 257 8.28 14.08 -5.91
CA ASP A 257 7.94 12.98 -5.00
C ASP A 257 6.45 12.64 -5.13
N ALA A 258 5.59 13.66 -5.21
CA ALA A 258 4.17 13.50 -5.56
C ALA A 258 3.99 12.83 -6.93
N ARG A 259 4.76 13.24 -7.94
CA ARG A 259 4.71 12.61 -9.27
C ARG A 259 5.17 11.16 -9.23
N TRP A 260 6.19 10.83 -8.42
CA TRP A 260 6.64 9.45 -8.25
C TRP A 260 5.55 8.55 -7.66
N LEU A 261 4.77 9.03 -6.68
CA LEU A 261 3.62 8.28 -6.16
C LEU A 261 2.58 7.98 -7.24
N VAL A 262 2.29 8.96 -8.10
CA VAL A 262 1.37 8.78 -9.24
C VAL A 262 1.97 7.81 -10.26
N ALA A 263 3.27 7.91 -10.54
CA ALA A 263 3.96 7.03 -11.47
C ALA A 263 3.96 5.56 -11.02
N CYS A 264 4.01 5.32 -9.70
CA CYS A 264 3.91 3.99 -9.11
C CYS A 264 2.50 3.37 -9.21
N GLN A 265 1.47 4.15 -9.57
CA GLN A 265 0.14 3.65 -9.90
C GLN A 265 0.08 3.13 -11.34
N TRP A 266 -0.79 2.15 -11.55
CA TRP A 266 -1.06 1.65 -12.89
C TRP A 266 -1.87 2.69 -13.68
N PRO A 267 -1.44 3.07 -14.88
CA PRO A 267 -2.01 4.19 -15.62
C PRO A 267 -3.48 3.97 -16.00
N GLU A 268 -3.92 2.72 -16.12
CA GLU A 268 -5.30 2.38 -16.48
C GLU A 268 -6.26 2.43 -15.26
N GLU A 269 -5.74 2.55 -14.03
CA GLU A 269 -6.55 2.72 -12.81
C GLU A 269 -6.86 4.21 -12.56
N LEU A 270 -7.74 4.78 -13.39
CA LEU A 270 -8.01 6.23 -13.38
C LEU A 270 -8.71 6.72 -12.12
N GLU A 271 -9.72 5.99 -11.63
CA GLU A 271 -10.42 6.34 -10.39
C GLU A 271 -9.45 6.38 -9.20
N ARG A 272 -8.62 5.34 -9.11
CA ARG A 272 -7.56 5.20 -8.09
C ARG A 272 -6.54 6.33 -8.18
N THR A 273 -6.14 6.70 -9.41
CA THR A 273 -5.21 7.80 -9.63
C THR A 273 -5.83 9.16 -9.31
N ALA A 274 -7.10 9.39 -9.65
CA ALA A 274 -7.82 10.60 -9.30
C ALA A 274 -7.94 10.77 -7.79
N GLN A 275 -8.26 9.68 -7.07
CA GLN A 275 -8.30 9.66 -5.62
C GLN A 275 -6.93 9.96 -4.99
N LEU A 276 -5.85 9.36 -5.51
CA LEU A 276 -4.49 9.65 -5.07
C LEU A 276 -4.11 11.12 -5.28
N ARG A 277 -4.39 11.68 -6.47
CA ARG A 277 -4.12 13.10 -6.77
C ARG A 277 -4.89 14.04 -5.84
N ALA A 278 -6.15 13.73 -5.55
CA ALA A 278 -6.94 14.50 -4.59
C ALA A 278 -6.33 14.43 -3.17
N ALA A 279 -5.95 13.24 -2.71
CA ALA A 279 -5.30 13.09 -1.40
C ALA A 279 -3.95 13.81 -1.31
N ILE A 280 -3.14 13.78 -2.38
CA ILE A 280 -1.89 14.55 -2.48
C ILE A 280 -2.16 16.05 -2.36
N ALA A 281 -3.20 16.55 -3.02
CA ALA A 281 -3.57 17.97 -2.93
C ALA A 281 -3.92 18.36 -1.48
N LEU A 282 -4.74 17.54 -0.81
CA LEU A 282 -5.09 17.75 0.60
C LEU A 282 -3.88 17.68 1.53
N ALA A 283 -3.00 16.70 1.33
CA ALA A 283 -1.77 16.54 2.10
C ALA A 283 -0.73 17.63 1.78
N THR A 284 -0.86 18.36 0.68
CA THR A 284 -0.03 19.53 0.39
C THR A 284 -0.52 20.77 1.15
N GLU A 285 -1.84 20.92 1.32
CA GLU A 285 -2.44 21.98 2.15
C GLU A 285 -2.21 21.73 3.65
N GLU A 286 -2.41 20.49 4.09
CA GLU A 286 -2.32 20.08 5.48
C GLU A 286 -1.45 18.82 5.60
N PRO A 287 -0.11 18.96 5.66
CA PRO A 287 0.80 17.83 5.65
C PRO A 287 0.60 16.87 6.82
N PRO A 288 0.49 15.55 6.56
CA PRO A 288 0.53 14.56 7.64
C PRO A 288 1.92 14.55 8.28
N ILE A 289 1.97 14.21 9.56
CA ILE A 289 3.23 14.03 10.27
C ILE A 289 3.74 12.62 9.97
N VAL A 290 4.85 12.53 9.23
CA VAL A 290 5.54 11.27 8.96
C VAL A 290 7.00 11.43 9.34
N GLU A 291 7.45 10.61 10.28
CA GLU A 291 8.84 10.59 10.71
C GLU A 291 9.62 9.48 10.03
N GLN A 292 10.88 9.78 9.72
CA GLN A 292 11.80 8.76 9.28
C GLN A 292 12.13 7.82 10.45
N GLY A 293 11.90 6.52 10.27
CA GLY A 293 12.14 5.54 11.31
C GLY A 293 11.91 4.11 10.85
N ASP A 294 12.31 3.18 11.71
CA ASP A 294 12.05 1.77 11.55
C ASP A 294 10.73 1.37 12.26
N ALA A 295 9.87 0.66 11.53
CA ALA A 295 8.53 0.29 11.96
C ALA A 295 8.45 -0.49 13.29
N VAL A 296 9.54 -1.14 13.72
CA VAL A 296 9.57 -1.95 14.95
C VAL A 296 10.42 -1.26 16.01
N ALA A 297 11.65 -0.88 15.68
CA ALA A 297 12.60 -0.34 16.66
C ALA A 297 12.17 1.03 17.19
N ASP A 298 11.49 1.84 16.38
CA ASP A 298 10.98 3.15 16.78
C ASP A 298 9.54 3.10 17.33
N LEU A 299 8.86 1.95 17.32
CA LEU A 299 7.44 1.89 17.67
C LEU A 299 7.17 2.38 19.11
N GLY A 300 7.98 1.91 20.06
CA GLY A 300 7.80 2.23 21.48
C GLY A 300 7.84 3.73 21.79
N ARG A 301 8.72 4.50 21.13
CA ARG A 301 8.80 5.97 21.34
C ARG A 301 7.55 6.70 20.86
N HIS A 302 6.97 6.25 19.75
CA HIS A 302 5.77 6.85 19.17
C HIS A 302 4.52 6.52 19.96
N VAL A 303 4.37 5.26 20.40
CA VAL A 303 3.28 4.85 21.27
C VAL A 303 3.35 5.57 22.63
N ALA A 304 4.55 5.79 23.17
CA ALA A 304 4.73 6.54 24.42
C ALA A 304 4.32 8.02 24.29
N ALA A 305 4.45 8.62 23.11
CA ALA A 305 4.11 10.02 22.86
C ALA A 305 2.60 10.31 22.81
N VAL A 306 1.76 9.29 22.59
CA VAL A 306 0.30 9.43 22.60
C VAL A 306 -0.17 9.84 24.00
N ALA A 307 -1.08 10.82 24.10
CA ALA A 307 -1.60 11.31 25.37
C ALA A 307 -2.22 10.19 26.23
N ALA A 308 -2.03 10.22 27.55
CA ALA A 308 -2.45 9.13 28.44
C ALA A 308 -3.97 8.83 28.39
N HIS A 309 -4.79 9.85 28.10
CA HIS A 309 -6.23 9.70 28.00
C HIS A 309 -6.70 9.11 26.65
N ALA A 310 -5.84 9.10 25.63
CA ALA A 310 -6.09 8.46 24.34
C ALA A 310 -5.54 7.02 24.27
N LEU A 311 -6.22 6.16 23.49
CA LEU A 311 -5.72 4.83 23.14
C LEU A 311 -4.72 4.98 21.99
N PRO A 312 -3.46 4.54 22.15
CA PRO A 312 -2.57 4.35 21.02
C PRO A 312 -3.10 3.22 20.13
N VAL A 313 -3.31 3.52 18.85
CA VAL A 313 -3.70 2.54 17.84
C VAL A 313 -2.61 2.50 16.79
N VAL A 314 -1.85 1.40 16.78
CA VAL A 314 -0.89 1.11 15.73
C VAL A 314 -1.65 0.63 14.51
N VAL A 315 -1.34 1.18 13.33
CA VAL A 315 -2.01 0.84 12.08
C VAL A 315 -1.00 0.29 11.09
N SER A 316 -1.33 -0.83 10.44
CA SER A 316 -0.55 -1.37 9.31
C SER A 316 -1.46 -1.66 8.12
N THR A 317 -1.06 -1.19 6.93
CA THR A 317 -1.78 -1.51 5.69
C THR A 317 -0.83 -2.05 4.63
N TRP A 318 -0.68 -3.38 4.59
CA TRP A 318 0.27 -4.10 3.73
C TRP A 318 1.77 -3.88 4.05
N THR A 319 2.08 -3.18 5.14
CA THR A 319 3.48 -2.89 5.52
C THR A 319 4.17 -4.13 6.06
N MET A 320 3.47 -4.95 6.85
CA MET A 320 4.08 -6.11 7.50
C MET A 320 4.54 -7.17 6.50
N ALA A 321 3.94 -7.24 5.31
CA ALA A 321 4.37 -8.08 4.21
C ALA A 321 5.81 -7.79 3.72
N TYR A 322 6.37 -6.61 4.03
CA TYR A 322 7.76 -6.24 3.72
C TYR A 322 8.73 -6.52 4.87
N LEU A 323 8.23 -6.95 6.03
CA LEU A 323 9.05 -7.38 7.15
C LEU A 323 9.42 -8.85 7.00
N THR A 324 10.62 -9.22 7.43
CA THR A 324 10.95 -10.64 7.59
C THR A 324 10.09 -11.26 8.69
N ILE A 325 10.02 -12.59 8.74
CA ILE A 325 9.22 -13.31 9.74
C ILE A 325 9.70 -12.95 11.16
N GLU A 326 11.01 -12.85 11.37
CA GLU A 326 11.61 -12.46 12.64
C GLU A 326 11.18 -11.04 13.02
N ARG A 327 11.15 -10.12 12.06
CA ARG A 327 10.75 -8.73 12.27
C ARG A 327 9.25 -8.57 12.54
N GLN A 328 8.43 -9.43 11.96
CA GLN A 328 7.01 -9.55 12.31
C GLN A 328 6.84 -9.99 13.77
N GLN A 329 7.61 -10.99 14.21
CA GLN A 329 7.58 -11.47 15.59
C GLN A 329 8.10 -10.42 16.58
N GLU A 330 9.16 -9.69 16.22
CA GLU A 330 9.69 -8.58 17.03
C GLU A 330 8.67 -7.44 17.19
N LEU A 331 7.88 -7.14 16.15
CA LEU A 331 6.79 -6.17 16.21
C LEU A 331 5.75 -6.56 17.26
N LEU A 332 5.33 -7.83 17.28
CA LEU A 332 4.42 -8.33 18.31
C LEU A 332 5.06 -8.32 19.68
N GLY A 333 6.32 -8.75 19.81
CA GLY A 333 7.03 -8.73 21.09
C GLY A 333 7.13 -7.31 21.68
N GLU A 334 7.31 -6.29 20.84
CA GLU A 334 7.31 -4.90 21.29
C GLU A 334 5.91 -4.44 21.74
N LEU A 335 4.84 -4.84 21.04
CA LEU A 335 3.46 -4.58 21.46
C LEU A 335 3.08 -5.34 22.74
N ASP A 336 3.51 -6.60 22.90
CA ASP A 336 3.36 -7.40 24.11
C ASP A 336 4.03 -6.66 25.29
N ARG A 337 5.26 -6.18 25.10
CA ARG A 337 6.00 -5.41 26.11
C ARG A 337 5.28 -4.11 26.49
N ILE A 338 4.84 -3.31 25.51
CA ILE A 338 4.08 -2.08 25.74
C ILE A 338 2.78 -2.39 26.51
N GLY A 339 2.09 -3.46 26.11
CA GLY A 339 0.84 -3.94 26.67
C GLY A 339 0.88 -4.25 28.15
N THR A 340 2.05 -4.56 28.71
CA THR A 340 2.25 -4.78 30.17
C THR A 340 2.14 -3.50 31.00
N HIS A 341 2.22 -2.33 30.37
CA HIS A 341 2.25 -1.04 31.06
C HIS A 341 1.16 -0.08 30.59
N ARG A 342 0.64 -0.27 29.37
CA ARG A 342 -0.31 0.63 28.74
C ARG A 342 -1.21 -0.13 27.78
N ASP A 343 -2.51 0.16 27.86
CA ASP A 343 -3.46 -0.27 26.85
C ASP A 343 -3.03 0.23 25.45
N VAL A 344 -2.84 -0.68 24.51
CA VAL A 344 -2.53 -0.39 23.09
C VAL A 344 -3.37 -1.29 22.19
N ALA A 345 -3.66 -0.85 20.97
CA ALA A 345 -4.27 -1.68 19.95
C ALA A 345 -3.42 -1.69 18.67
N LEU A 346 -3.48 -2.80 17.94
CA LEU A 346 -2.99 -2.92 16.58
C LEU A 346 -4.20 -3.19 15.68
N VAL A 347 -4.37 -2.37 14.66
CA VAL A 347 -5.32 -2.60 13.57
C VAL A 347 -4.53 -2.82 12.30
N PHE A 348 -4.70 -3.97 11.64
CA PHE A 348 -4.01 -4.24 10.40
C PHE A 348 -4.91 -4.75 9.30
N ALA A 349 -4.57 -4.40 8.07
CA ALA A 349 -5.12 -4.94 6.84
C ALA A 349 -3.96 -5.58 6.05
N GLU A 350 -3.78 -6.89 6.21
CA GLU A 350 -2.64 -7.65 5.67
C GLU A 350 -3.11 -8.94 5.01
N GLN A 351 -2.34 -9.45 4.05
CA GLN A 351 -2.61 -10.78 3.48
C GLN A 351 -1.99 -11.86 4.39
N PRO A 352 -2.76 -12.81 4.93
CA PRO A 352 -2.27 -13.78 5.92
C PRO A 352 -1.02 -14.55 5.47
N GLU A 353 -0.95 -14.99 4.21
CA GLU A 353 0.20 -15.76 3.71
C GLU A 353 1.50 -14.94 3.60
N ARG A 354 1.41 -13.60 3.69
CA ARG A 354 2.56 -12.69 3.66
C ARG A 354 3.05 -12.31 5.05
N ILE A 355 2.30 -12.65 6.10
CA ILE A 355 2.61 -12.31 7.49
C ILE A 355 2.67 -13.54 8.42
N PRO A 356 3.41 -14.61 8.07
CA PRO A 356 3.42 -15.85 8.86
C PRO A 356 4.01 -15.69 10.28
N GLY A 357 4.67 -14.57 10.58
CA GLY A 357 5.14 -14.22 11.92
C GLY A 357 4.09 -13.55 12.81
N ILE A 358 2.89 -13.24 12.27
CA ILE A 358 1.77 -12.61 12.99
C ILE A 358 0.59 -13.60 13.05
N PRO A 359 -0.04 -13.81 14.22
CA PRO A 359 -1.24 -14.63 14.28
C PRO A 359 -2.40 -13.90 13.59
N VAL A 360 -3.12 -14.61 12.72
CA VAL A 360 -4.33 -14.11 12.08
C VAL A 360 -5.47 -15.02 12.51
N PRO A 361 -6.48 -14.53 13.25
CA PRO A 361 -7.62 -15.35 13.61
C PRO A 361 -8.32 -15.88 12.35
N PRO A 362 -8.78 -17.15 12.35
CA PRO A 362 -9.53 -17.69 11.21
C PRO A 362 -10.84 -16.92 11.02
N ARG A 363 -11.42 -17.03 9.83
CA ARG A 363 -12.76 -16.48 9.61
C ARG A 363 -13.78 -17.18 10.53
N PRO A 364 -14.73 -16.45 11.15
CA PRO A 364 -15.76 -17.04 12.00
C PRO A 364 -16.68 -18.03 11.29
N ASP A 365 -16.84 -17.91 9.97
CA ASP A 365 -17.62 -18.81 9.13
C ASP A 365 -16.87 -20.08 8.69
N GLY A 366 -15.59 -20.22 9.08
CA GLY A 366 -14.74 -21.35 8.74
C GLY A 366 -14.26 -21.38 7.29
N ALA A 367 -14.55 -20.35 6.49
CA ALA A 367 -14.02 -20.27 5.13
C ALA A 367 -12.48 -20.15 5.18
N PRO A 368 -11.75 -20.84 4.27
CA PRO A 368 -10.30 -20.76 4.25
C PRO A 368 -9.84 -19.34 3.91
N ASP A 369 -8.65 -19.00 4.39
CA ASP A 369 -7.96 -17.79 3.93
C ASP A 369 -7.73 -17.90 2.42
N GLY A 370 -8.49 -17.12 1.66
CA GLY A 370 -8.23 -16.89 0.25
C GLY A 370 -7.17 -15.81 0.07
N ARG A 371 -7.00 -15.32 -1.17
CA ARG A 371 -6.10 -14.19 -1.48
C ARG A 371 -6.61 -12.81 -0.99
N ALA A 372 -7.56 -12.79 -0.05
CA ALA A 372 -8.12 -11.56 0.49
C ALA A 372 -7.17 -10.93 1.52
N THR A 373 -7.34 -9.63 1.75
CA THR A 373 -6.66 -8.94 2.87
C THR A 373 -7.50 -9.15 4.12
N ALA A 374 -6.94 -9.72 5.18
CA ALA A 374 -7.60 -9.86 6.46
C ALA A 374 -7.53 -8.53 7.23
N LEU A 375 -8.68 -8.06 7.72
CA LEU A 375 -8.78 -6.90 8.60
C LEU A 375 -8.91 -7.40 10.05
N VAL A 376 -7.88 -7.14 10.85
CA VAL A 376 -7.77 -7.66 12.22
C VAL A 376 -7.55 -6.53 13.20
N ARG A 377 -8.15 -6.67 14.39
CA ARG A 377 -7.85 -5.86 15.57
C ARG A 377 -7.23 -6.76 16.62
N MET A 378 -6.08 -6.34 17.15
CA MET A 378 -5.48 -6.90 18.35
C MET A 378 -5.44 -5.85 19.44
N GLU A 379 -5.63 -6.27 20.68
CA GLU A 379 -5.66 -5.38 21.83
C GLU A 379 -4.82 -5.95 22.95
N TRP A 380 -4.04 -5.09 23.61
CA TRP A 380 -3.27 -5.43 24.80
C TRP A 380 -3.79 -4.68 26.00
N ARG A 381 -4.07 -5.42 27.08
CA ARG A 381 -4.81 -4.97 28.24
C ARG A 381 -4.25 -5.69 29.47
N ASP A 382 -3.60 -4.95 30.38
CA ASP A 382 -2.91 -5.52 31.56
C ASP A 382 -1.95 -6.67 31.24
N GLY A 383 -1.25 -6.58 30.10
CA GLY A 383 -0.35 -7.63 29.60
C GLY A 383 -1.04 -8.80 28.90
N GLU A 384 -2.38 -8.84 28.84
CA GLU A 384 -3.13 -9.85 28.08
C GLU A 384 -3.41 -9.36 26.67
N ARG A 385 -3.30 -10.25 25.68
CA ARG A 385 -3.56 -9.98 24.27
C ARG A 385 -4.85 -10.66 23.83
N THR A 386 -5.73 -9.92 23.18
CA THR A 386 -6.90 -10.47 22.47
C THR A 386 -6.83 -10.13 20.98
N GLU A 387 -7.34 -11.03 20.14
CA GLU A 387 -7.22 -10.95 18.68
C GLU A 387 -8.59 -11.21 18.06
N VAL A 388 -9.06 -10.30 17.21
CA VAL A 388 -10.37 -10.38 16.55
C VAL A 388 -10.23 -10.09 15.07
N ARG A 389 -10.68 -11.03 14.23
CA ARG A 389 -10.85 -10.78 12.80
C ARG A 389 -12.14 -10.01 12.58
N LEU A 390 -12.00 -8.77 12.14
CA LEU A 390 -13.10 -7.85 11.90
C LEU A 390 -13.80 -8.14 10.57
N GLY A 391 -13.03 -8.55 9.57
CA GLY A 391 -13.52 -8.75 8.22
C GLY A 391 -12.40 -9.12 7.25
N ASP A 392 -12.79 -9.25 6.00
CA ASP A 392 -11.87 -9.35 4.86
C ASP A 392 -12.13 -8.18 3.91
N CYS A 393 -11.12 -7.75 3.19
CA CYS A 393 -11.23 -6.60 2.31
C CYS A 393 -10.38 -6.72 1.04
N HIS A 394 -10.70 -5.86 0.09
CA HIS A 394 -9.85 -5.64 -1.08
C HIS A 394 -8.50 -5.04 -0.65
N PRO A 395 -7.36 -5.43 -1.25
CA PRO A 395 -6.03 -4.88 -0.92
C PRO A 395 -5.88 -3.36 -1.17
N HIS A 396 -6.88 -2.74 -1.80
CA HIS A 396 -6.95 -1.30 -2.08
C HIS A 396 -8.21 -0.62 -1.52
N GLY A 397 -8.99 -1.32 -0.69
CA GLY A 397 -10.17 -0.74 -0.04
C GLY A 397 -11.45 -0.63 -0.89
N ARG A 398 -11.48 -1.22 -2.09
CA ARG A 398 -12.67 -1.21 -2.98
C ARG A 398 -13.89 -1.92 -2.37
N TRP A 399 -13.67 -2.94 -1.56
CA TRP A 399 -14.75 -3.64 -0.85
C TRP A 399 -14.29 -4.07 0.55
N LEU A 400 -15.27 -4.23 1.45
CA LEU A 400 -15.13 -4.72 2.82
C LEU A 400 -16.27 -5.69 3.12
N GLU A 401 -15.92 -6.89 3.56
CA GLU A 401 -16.85 -7.86 4.13
C GLU A 401 -16.64 -7.90 5.64
N TRP A 402 -17.60 -7.39 6.42
CA TRP A 402 -17.50 -7.37 7.87
C TRP A 402 -18.02 -8.68 8.48
N VAL A 403 -17.24 -9.33 9.34
CA VAL A 403 -17.57 -10.65 9.94
C VAL A 403 -17.61 -10.63 11.46
N ASP A 404 -17.10 -9.59 12.12
CA ASP A 404 -17.16 -9.46 13.58
C ASP A 404 -18.60 -9.33 14.08
N THR A 405 -18.90 -10.05 15.17
CA THR A 405 -20.23 -10.11 15.82
C THR A 405 -20.36 -9.07 16.94
N GLY A 406 -19.25 -8.49 17.40
CA GLY A 406 -19.21 -7.62 18.57
C GLY A 406 -19.47 -8.37 19.89
N ARG A 407 -19.48 -9.71 19.90
CA ARG A 407 -19.53 -10.52 21.13
C ARG A 407 -18.10 -10.74 21.67
N PRO A 408 -17.87 -10.63 22.98
CA PRO A 408 -16.66 -11.14 23.60
C PRO A 408 -16.49 -12.63 23.28
N LEU A 409 -15.24 -13.09 23.10
CA LEU A 409 -14.91 -14.48 22.77
C LEU A 409 -15.22 -15.50 23.91
N ASP A 410 -15.83 -15.07 25.02
CA ASP A 410 -16.06 -15.88 26.23
C ASP A 410 -17.54 -16.25 26.46
N GLU A 411 -18.26 -16.67 25.42
CA GLU A 411 -19.51 -17.43 25.56
C GLU A 411 -19.44 -18.72 24.75
N GLY A 412 -18.57 -19.63 25.21
CA GLY A 412 -18.44 -21.01 24.74
C GLY A 412 -18.37 -21.98 25.91
#